data_AF-A0A3N9MY41-F1
#
_entry.id   AF-A0A3N9MY41-F1
#
_cell.length_a   1.000
_cell.length_b   1.000
_cell.length_c   1.000
_cell.angle_alpha   90.00
_cell.angle_beta   90.00
_cell.angle_gamma   90.00
#
_symmetry.space_group_name_H-M   'P 1'
#
loop_
_entity.id
_entity.type
_entity.pdbx_description
1 polymer ?
#
loop_
_entity_poly.entity_id
_entity_poly.type
_entity_poly.pdbx_seq_one_letter_code
_entity_poly.pdbx_strand_id
1 'polypeptide(L)'
;MKSKRIITRLSFVFMLVLALSIPSSLVAGNSGKACKLQGTWLWEFPYEDLGPGFVLKTWASYFGTGDNEGTDISEYINFPDIFPDFSISTTRGVWTKKGPNTYDFSILEFWVHRASGSVILVYRYSGTKTMIDCNTLESTVFVESLDPDTMEPLNEPYEGLSGTAHRVVLRESIP
;
A
#
# COMPACT_ATOMS: atom_id res chain seq x y z
N MET A 1 23.62 -44.55 45.87
CA MET A 1 24.19 -43.50 44.98
C MET A 1 23.52 -43.38 43.59
N LYS A 2 22.22 -43.69 43.41
CA LYS A 2 21.51 -43.52 42.10
C LYS A 2 20.66 -42.24 42.00
N SER A 3 20.37 -41.57 43.11
CA SER A 3 19.45 -40.41 43.16
C SER A 3 20.02 -39.12 42.54
N LYS A 4 21.33 -38.86 42.68
CA LYS A 4 21.94 -37.61 42.20
C LYS A 4 21.91 -37.41 40.68
N ARG A 5 21.87 -38.48 39.87
CA ARG A 5 21.86 -38.38 38.38
C ARG A 5 20.49 -38.06 37.78
N ILE A 6 19.40 -38.33 38.52
CA ILE A 6 18.03 -38.09 38.03
C ILE A 6 17.67 -36.61 38.21
N ILE A 7 18.12 -35.99 39.30
CA ILE A 7 17.84 -34.58 39.62
C ILE A 7 18.51 -33.64 38.58
N THR A 8 19.70 -33.97 38.09
CA THR A 8 20.41 -33.14 37.10
C THR A 8 19.73 -33.19 35.73
N ARG A 9 19.15 -34.34 35.34
CA ARG A 9 18.45 -34.49 34.05
C ARG A 9 17.10 -33.77 34.05
N LEU A 10 16.35 -33.79 35.15
CA LEU A 10 15.10 -33.03 35.26
C LEU A 10 15.35 -31.51 35.19
N SER A 11 16.41 -31.03 35.82
CA SER A 11 16.73 -29.59 35.83
C SER A 11 17.04 -29.05 34.43
N PHE A 12 17.72 -29.84 33.59
CA PHE A 12 18.05 -29.45 32.22
C PHE A 12 16.83 -29.42 31.30
N VAL A 13 15.93 -30.40 31.44
CA VAL A 13 14.67 -30.43 30.67
C VAL A 13 13.75 -29.29 31.10
N PHE A 14 13.70 -28.98 32.40
CA PHE A 14 12.87 -27.88 32.90
C PHE A 14 13.38 -26.51 32.43
N MET A 15 14.71 -26.27 32.37
CA MET A 15 15.26 -25.06 31.75
C MET A 15 15.00 -24.98 30.24
N LEU A 16 15.08 -26.11 29.51
CA LEU A 16 14.83 -26.12 28.07
C LEU A 16 13.35 -25.81 27.76
N VAL A 17 12.43 -26.38 28.54
CA VAL A 17 10.99 -26.06 28.45
C VAL A 17 10.73 -24.62 28.88
N LEU A 18 11.42 -24.09 29.90
CA LEU A 18 11.31 -22.67 30.24
C LEU A 18 11.77 -21.76 29.10
N ALA A 19 12.90 -22.08 28.46
CA ALA A 19 13.46 -21.32 27.34
C ALA A 19 12.58 -21.41 26.07
N LEU A 20 11.89 -22.53 25.85
CA LEU A 20 10.90 -22.72 24.78
C LEU A 20 9.53 -22.10 25.14
N SER A 21 9.26 -21.88 26.43
CA SER A 21 8.04 -21.23 26.93
C SER A 21 8.19 -19.74 27.15
N ILE A 22 9.36 -19.15 26.85
CA ILE A 22 9.44 -17.71 26.59
C ILE A 22 8.66 -17.54 25.29
N PRO A 23 7.39 -17.03 25.31
CA PRO A 23 6.82 -16.57 24.06
C PRO A 23 7.86 -15.61 23.50
N SER A 24 8.24 -15.81 22.25
CA SER A 24 8.97 -14.82 21.49
C SER A 24 8.08 -13.59 21.35
N SER A 25 7.90 -12.86 22.46
CA SER A 25 7.58 -11.45 22.48
C SER A 25 8.81 -10.75 21.93
N LEU A 26 9.03 -10.92 20.62
CA LEU A 26 9.23 -9.77 19.77
C LEU A 26 8.19 -8.75 20.22
N VAL A 27 8.63 -7.82 21.06
CA VAL A 27 7.85 -6.66 21.48
C VAL A 27 7.73 -5.78 20.23
N ALA A 28 6.89 -6.23 19.31
CA ALA A 28 6.32 -5.44 18.24
C ALA A 28 5.15 -4.66 18.86
N GLY A 29 5.14 -3.37 18.58
CA GLY A 29 4.30 -2.31 19.15
C GLY A 29 2.94 -2.69 19.74
N ASN A 30 2.62 -2.05 20.88
CA ASN A 30 1.27 -1.87 21.44
C ASN A 30 0.25 -2.95 21.10
N SER A 31 0.12 -3.89 22.03
CA SER A 31 -0.97 -4.85 22.21
C SER A 31 -2.34 -4.37 21.71
N GLY A 32 -2.82 -4.97 20.61
CA GLY A 32 -4.25 -5.14 20.33
C GLY A 32 -4.79 -4.54 19.03
N LYS A 33 -4.09 -3.60 18.39
CA LYS A 33 -4.53 -2.96 17.14
C LYS A 33 -3.33 -2.64 16.24
N ALA A 34 -2.61 -3.66 15.79
CA ALA A 34 -1.65 -3.47 14.70
C ALA A 34 -2.46 -3.06 13.46
N CYS A 35 -2.40 -1.80 13.08
CA CYS A 35 -3.10 -1.28 11.91
C CYS A 35 -2.67 -2.08 10.68
N LYS A 36 -3.65 -2.53 9.89
CA LYS A 36 -3.41 -3.29 8.67
C LYS A 36 -3.82 -2.44 7.47
N LEU A 37 -3.10 -2.60 6.36
CA LEU A 37 -3.49 -2.02 5.08
C LEU A 37 -4.67 -2.80 4.50
N GLN A 38 -5.87 -2.51 4.99
CA GLN A 38 -7.13 -3.18 4.62
C GLN A 38 -8.25 -2.15 4.53
N GLY A 39 -9.25 -2.40 3.68
CA GLY A 39 -10.42 -1.53 3.52
C GLY A 39 -10.28 -0.51 2.38
N THR A 40 -11.10 0.54 2.45
CA THR A 40 -11.19 1.59 1.42
C THR A 40 -10.56 2.89 1.93
N TRP A 41 -9.72 3.50 1.13
CA TRP A 41 -8.92 4.67 1.50
C TRP A 41 -9.19 5.79 0.50
N LEU A 42 -9.69 6.93 0.98
CA LEU A 42 -10.06 8.07 0.12
C LEU A 42 -8.95 9.11 0.14
N TRP A 43 -8.41 9.45 -1.03
CA TRP A 43 -7.42 10.50 -1.19
C TRP A 43 -8.11 11.81 -1.53
N GLU A 44 -7.81 12.82 -0.73
CA GLU A 44 -8.35 14.16 -0.82
C GLU A 44 -7.22 15.12 -1.19
N PHE A 45 -7.30 15.73 -2.37
CA PHE A 45 -6.36 16.77 -2.78
C PHE A 45 -7.04 18.13 -2.71
N PRO A 46 -6.42 19.13 -2.06
CA PRO A 46 -6.86 20.50 -2.20
C PRO A 46 -6.64 20.92 -3.66
N TYR A 47 -7.71 21.23 -4.37
CA TYR A 47 -7.63 21.76 -5.72
C TYR A 47 -7.88 23.26 -5.65
N GLU A 48 -6.81 24.00 -5.36
CA GLU A 48 -6.87 25.44 -5.05
C GLU A 48 -7.51 26.26 -6.17
N ASP A 49 -7.34 25.82 -7.43
CA ASP A 49 -7.89 26.48 -8.62
C ASP A 49 -9.42 26.40 -8.74
N LEU A 50 -10.09 25.55 -7.96
CA LEU A 50 -11.56 25.43 -7.93
C LEU A 50 -12.21 26.17 -6.74
N GLY A 51 -11.42 26.92 -5.98
CA GLY A 51 -11.87 27.77 -4.89
C GLY A 51 -11.58 27.22 -3.50
N PRO A 52 -11.58 28.10 -2.48
CA PRO A 52 -11.24 27.72 -1.10
C PRO A 52 -12.23 26.71 -0.54
N GLY A 53 -11.73 25.55 -0.10
CA GLY A 53 -12.51 24.48 0.51
C GLY A 53 -13.01 23.40 -0.46
N PHE A 54 -12.71 23.51 -1.75
CA PHE A 54 -12.95 22.42 -2.69
C PHE A 54 -11.94 21.30 -2.45
N VAL A 55 -12.44 20.14 -2.03
CA VAL A 55 -11.66 18.92 -1.86
C VAL A 55 -12.04 17.97 -2.98
N LEU A 56 -11.13 17.79 -3.93
CA LEU A 56 -11.30 16.76 -4.93
C LEU A 56 -10.98 15.43 -4.25
N LYS A 57 -12.02 14.63 -4.00
CA LYS A 57 -11.85 13.21 -3.73
C LYS A 57 -11.41 12.60 -5.03
N THR A 58 -10.10 12.53 -5.28
CA THR A 58 -9.62 12.04 -6.56
C THR A 58 -9.65 10.54 -6.55
N TRP A 59 -9.07 9.85 -5.57
CA TRP A 59 -8.85 8.41 -5.65
C TRP A 59 -9.44 7.63 -4.47
N ALA A 60 -10.01 6.46 -4.73
CA ALA A 60 -10.32 5.46 -3.71
C ALA A 60 -9.44 4.22 -3.92
N SER A 61 -8.62 3.84 -2.93
CA SER A 61 -7.83 2.60 -2.95
C SER A 61 -8.50 1.52 -2.09
N TYR A 62 -8.72 0.33 -2.67
CA TYR A 62 -9.28 -0.83 -1.99
C TYR A 62 -8.18 -1.88 -1.78
N PHE A 63 -7.89 -2.20 -0.52
CA PHE A 63 -6.88 -3.20 -0.18
C PHE A 63 -7.52 -4.54 0.19
N GLY A 64 -6.99 -5.62 -0.39
CA GLY A 64 -7.40 -7.01 -0.10
C GLY A 64 -7.25 -7.42 1.37
N THR A 65 -7.82 -8.56 1.74
CA THR A 65 -7.95 -9.01 3.14
C THR A 65 -6.76 -9.82 3.68
N GLY A 66 -5.63 -9.85 2.96
CA GLY A 66 -4.45 -10.59 3.38
C GLY A 66 -3.64 -9.87 4.47
N ASP A 67 -2.77 -10.62 5.16
CA ASP A 67 -1.94 -10.10 6.26
C ASP A 67 -0.55 -9.66 5.81
N ASN A 68 -0.03 -10.32 4.75
CA ASN A 68 1.31 -10.08 4.22
C ASN A 68 1.31 -9.67 2.74
N GLU A 69 0.20 -9.85 2.03
CA GLU A 69 0.05 -9.47 0.63
C GLU A 69 -1.42 -9.23 0.32
N GLY A 70 -1.69 -8.49 -0.74
CA GLY A 70 -3.03 -8.27 -1.23
C GLY A 70 -3.07 -7.52 -2.54
N THR A 71 -4.28 -7.23 -2.98
CA THR A 71 -4.54 -6.41 -4.17
C THR A 71 -4.77 -4.98 -3.74
N ASP A 72 -4.35 -4.05 -4.59
CA ASP A 72 -4.72 -2.63 -4.56
C ASP A 72 -5.50 -2.33 -5.83
N ILE A 73 -6.68 -1.76 -5.68
CA ILE A 73 -7.50 -1.26 -6.77
C ILE A 73 -7.70 0.22 -6.50
N SER A 74 -7.28 1.11 -7.41
CA SER A 74 -7.52 2.54 -7.26
C SER A 74 -8.40 3.11 -8.37
N GLU A 75 -9.41 3.89 -7.97
CA GLU A 75 -10.40 4.46 -8.88
C GLU A 75 -10.45 5.98 -8.76
N TYR A 76 -10.55 6.65 -9.91
CA TYR A 76 -10.76 8.08 -9.99
C TYR A 76 -12.23 8.45 -9.73
N ILE A 77 -12.51 9.18 -8.66
CA ILE A 77 -13.80 9.75 -8.30
C ILE A 77 -13.84 11.18 -8.86
N ASN A 78 -14.85 11.49 -9.69
CA ASN A 78 -15.08 12.84 -10.22
C ASN A 78 -13.88 13.49 -10.95
N PHE A 79 -13.02 12.70 -11.60
CA PHE A 79 -11.93 13.25 -12.39
C PHE A 79 -12.50 14.08 -13.56
N PRO A 80 -12.14 15.37 -13.66
CA PRO A 80 -12.65 16.22 -14.73
C PRO A 80 -12.21 15.66 -16.08
N ASP A 81 -13.10 15.71 -17.08
CA ASP A 81 -12.82 15.23 -18.43
C ASP A 81 -11.93 16.25 -19.17
N ILE A 82 -10.67 16.34 -18.73
CA ILE A 82 -9.64 17.22 -19.30
C ILE A 82 -8.96 16.59 -20.53
N PHE A 83 -9.25 15.32 -20.81
CA PHE A 83 -8.72 14.55 -21.94
C PHE A 83 -9.87 13.86 -22.69
N PRO A 84 -10.67 14.59 -23.50
CA PRO A 84 -11.93 14.08 -24.04
C PRO A 84 -11.77 12.85 -24.96
N ASP A 85 -10.61 12.69 -25.60
CA ASP A 85 -10.33 11.57 -26.48
C ASP A 85 -9.81 10.32 -25.75
N PHE A 86 -9.51 10.45 -24.45
CA PHE A 86 -8.89 9.40 -23.65
C PHE A 86 -9.73 9.07 -22.42
N SER A 87 -9.65 7.81 -22.00
CA SER A 87 -10.17 7.35 -20.71
C SER A 87 -9.05 6.69 -19.93
N ILE A 88 -9.04 6.90 -18.62
CA ILE A 88 -8.09 6.27 -17.70
C ILE A 88 -8.79 5.07 -17.07
N SER A 89 -8.15 3.92 -17.05
CA SER A 89 -8.69 2.72 -16.42
C SER A 89 -8.68 2.83 -14.90
N THR A 90 -9.57 2.09 -14.22
CA THR A 90 -9.32 1.68 -12.83
C THR A 90 -7.94 1.04 -12.72
N THR A 91 -7.11 1.56 -11.82
CA THR A 91 -5.76 1.02 -11.63
C THR A 91 -5.84 -0.23 -10.77
N ARG A 92 -4.95 -1.19 -11.04
CA ARG A 92 -4.89 -2.45 -10.29
C ARG A 92 -3.46 -2.90 -10.09
N GLY A 93 -3.22 -3.53 -8.95
CA GLY A 93 -1.96 -4.20 -8.72
C GLY A 93 -1.91 -4.87 -7.36
N VAL A 94 -0.71 -4.97 -6.82
CA VAL A 94 -0.44 -5.75 -5.62
C VAL A 94 0.34 -4.94 -4.60
N TRP A 95 0.21 -5.35 -3.35
CA TRP A 95 1.08 -4.91 -2.28
C TRP A 95 1.59 -6.10 -1.47
N THR A 96 2.75 -5.92 -0.84
CA THR A 96 3.37 -6.92 0.03
C THR A 96 3.94 -6.23 1.26
N LYS A 97 3.68 -6.79 2.44
CA LYS A 97 4.18 -6.30 3.72
C LYS A 97 5.70 -6.49 3.80
N LYS A 98 6.42 -5.41 4.10
CA LYS A 98 7.88 -5.40 4.29
C LYS A 98 8.29 -5.23 5.74
N GLY A 99 7.50 -4.47 6.50
CA GLY A 99 7.76 -4.18 7.90
C GLY A 99 6.50 -4.31 8.75
N PRO A 100 6.56 -3.98 10.05
CA PRO A 100 5.39 -4.03 10.93
C PRO A 100 4.19 -3.24 10.38
N ASN A 101 4.44 -2.09 9.76
CA ASN A 101 3.47 -1.12 9.25
C ASN A 101 3.84 -0.58 7.84
N THR A 102 4.76 -1.22 7.14
CA THR A 102 5.25 -0.78 5.82
C THR A 102 4.97 -1.84 4.77
N TYR A 103 4.53 -1.40 3.60
CA TYR A 103 4.06 -2.22 2.49
C TYR A 103 4.67 -1.69 1.19
N ASP A 104 5.29 -2.56 0.41
CA ASP A 104 5.64 -2.24 -0.98
C ASP A 104 4.39 -2.41 -1.83
N PHE A 105 4.19 -1.54 -2.82
CA PHE A 105 3.09 -1.68 -3.77
C PHE A 105 3.56 -1.45 -5.20
N SER A 106 2.81 -2.01 -6.14
CA SER A 106 2.95 -1.76 -7.58
C SER A 106 1.57 -1.90 -8.22
N ILE A 107 1.12 -0.85 -8.91
CA ILE A 107 -0.16 -0.78 -9.61
C ILE A 107 0.05 -0.28 -11.03
N LEU A 108 -0.82 -0.71 -11.95
CA LEU A 108 -0.84 -0.29 -13.34
C LEU A 108 -2.08 0.54 -13.64
N GLU A 109 -1.90 1.55 -14.46
CA GLU A 109 -2.94 2.40 -15.04
C GLU A 109 -2.83 2.38 -16.56
N PHE A 110 -3.97 2.28 -17.24
CA PHE A 110 -4.03 2.26 -18.69
C PHE A 110 -4.75 3.50 -19.18
N TRP A 111 -4.12 4.20 -20.12
CA TRP A 111 -4.76 5.26 -20.89
C TRP A 111 -5.23 4.67 -22.21
N VAL A 112 -6.52 4.81 -22.46
CA VAL A 112 -7.21 4.17 -23.56
C VAL A 112 -7.84 5.24 -24.43
N HIS A 113 -7.55 5.20 -25.73
CA HIS A 113 -8.22 6.06 -26.71
C HIS A 113 -9.67 5.63 -26.87
N ARG A 114 -10.63 6.52 -26.59
CA ARG A 114 -12.05 6.17 -26.47
C ARG A 114 -12.66 5.65 -27.77
N ALA A 115 -12.29 6.24 -28.91
CA ALA A 115 -12.89 5.88 -30.20
C ALA A 115 -12.39 4.53 -30.73
N SER A 116 -11.13 4.16 -30.46
CA SER A 116 -10.54 2.92 -30.96
C SER A 116 -10.48 1.80 -29.92
N GLY A 117 -10.58 2.13 -28.62
CA GLY A 117 -10.36 1.19 -27.52
C GLY A 117 -8.89 0.78 -27.35
N SER A 118 -7.96 1.42 -28.06
CA SER A 118 -6.53 1.08 -28.01
C SER A 118 -5.89 1.65 -26.75
N VAL A 119 -5.06 0.85 -26.08
CA VAL A 119 -4.16 1.36 -25.03
C VAL A 119 -3.08 2.19 -25.70
N ILE A 120 -2.97 3.45 -25.31
CA ILE A 120 -1.99 4.39 -25.88
C ILE A 120 -0.78 4.61 -24.95
N LEU A 121 -0.98 4.39 -23.65
CA LEU A 121 0.04 4.60 -22.63
C LEU A 121 -0.31 3.78 -21.40
N VAL A 122 0.71 3.24 -20.75
CA VAL A 122 0.57 2.53 -19.47
C VAL A 122 1.44 3.22 -18.45
N TYR A 123 0.91 3.52 -17.28
CA TYR A 123 1.71 3.98 -16.14
C TYR A 123 1.84 2.88 -15.12
N ARG A 124 3.05 2.69 -14.60
CA ARG A 124 3.30 1.90 -13.40
C ARG A 124 3.58 2.85 -12.25
N TYR A 125 2.76 2.76 -11.22
CA TYR A 125 2.99 3.41 -9.94
C TYR A 125 3.53 2.37 -8.97
N SER A 126 4.69 2.61 -8.40
CA SER A 126 5.29 1.72 -7.41
C SER A 126 5.85 2.51 -6.23
N GLY A 127 6.15 1.81 -5.14
CA GLY A 127 6.82 2.44 -4.01
C GLY A 127 6.38 1.85 -2.68
N THR A 128 6.35 2.68 -1.66
CA THR A 128 6.12 2.24 -0.28
C THR A 128 4.94 2.97 0.34
N LYS A 129 4.14 2.22 1.10
CA LYS A 129 3.00 2.66 1.89
C LYS A 129 3.33 2.39 3.35
N THR A 130 3.28 3.40 4.21
CA THR A 130 3.56 3.28 5.65
C THR A 130 2.38 3.79 6.46
N MET A 131 1.82 2.90 7.27
CA MET A 131 0.76 3.22 8.22
C MET A 131 1.38 3.94 9.42
N ILE A 132 1.13 5.24 9.56
CA ILE A 132 1.57 6.04 10.71
C ILE A 132 0.68 5.76 11.92
N ASP A 133 -0.62 5.62 11.66
CA ASP A 133 -1.64 5.12 12.58
C ASP A 133 -2.73 4.40 11.76
N CYS A 134 -3.85 4.01 12.39
CA CYS A 134 -4.89 3.23 11.70
C CYS A 134 -5.71 4.04 10.69
N ASN A 135 -5.57 5.35 10.71
CA ASN A 135 -6.29 6.32 9.89
C ASN A 135 -5.32 7.26 9.13
N THR A 136 -4.01 6.97 9.09
CA THR A 136 -3.03 7.80 8.38
C THR A 136 -2.07 6.91 7.61
N LEU A 137 -2.05 7.11 6.29
CA LEU A 137 -1.17 6.41 5.37
C LEU A 137 -0.24 7.41 4.66
N GLU A 138 1.07 7.22 4.82
CA GLU A 138 2.08 7.95 4.05
C GLU A 138 2.56 7.09 2.90
N SER A 139 2.64 7.67 1.69
CA SER A 139 3.07 6.93 0.50
C SER A 139 4.25 7.64 -0.18
N THR A 140 5.29 6.87 -0.50
CA THR A 140 6.32 7.29 -1.47
C THR A 140 5.97 6.62 -2.79
N VAL A 141 5.80 7.42 -3.85
CA VAL A 141 5.35 6.92 -5.16
C VAL A 141 6.41 7.24 -6.23
N PHE A 142 6.70 6.24 -7.05
CA PHE A 142 7.50 6.32 -8.26
C PHE A 142 6.58 6.01 -9.43
N VAL A 143 6.67 6.84 -10.48
CA VAL A 143 5.83 6.71 -11.67
C VAL A 143 6.73 6.44 -12.87
N GLU A 144 6.43 5.37 -13.60
CA GLU A 144 7.11 4.99 -14.84
C GLU A 144 6.08 4.93 -15.97
N SER A 145 6.38 5.55 -17.10
CA SER A 145 5.63 5.35 -18.34
C SER A 145 6.13 4.09 -19.04
N LEU A 146 5.24 3.22 -19.49
CA LEU A 146 5.55 1.98 -20.18
C LEU A 146 4.97 2.00 -21.59
N ASP A 147 5.70 1.38 -22.51
CA ASP A 147 5.21 1.06 -23.84
C ASP A 147 4.06 0.03 -23.74
N PRO A 148 2.89 0.27 -24.35
CA PRO A 148 1.72 -0.57 -24.16
C PRO A 148 1.85 -1.97 -24.78
N ASP A 149 2.74 -2.16 -25.76
CA ASP A 149 2.92 -3.43 -26.45
C ASP A 149 3.99 -4.31 -25.78
N THR A 150 5.06 -3.68 -25.30
CA THR A 150 6.23 -4.37 -24.72
C THR A 150 6.26 -4.35 -23.19
N MET A 151 5.54 -3.42 -22.55
CA MET A 151 5.58 -3.13 -21.11
C MET A 151 6.97 -2.73 -20.59
N GLU A 152 7.88 -2.35 -21.50
CA GLU A 152 9.18 -1.82 -21.16
C GLU A 152 9.07 -0.33 -20.80
N PRO A 153 9.91 0.19 -19.88
CA PRO A 153 9.94 1.61 -19.57
C PRO A 153 10.25 2.46 -20.81
N LEU A 154 9.45 3.49 -21.03
CA LEU A 154 9.76 4.54 -22.00
C LEU A 154 10.90 5.39 -21.43
N ASN A 155 11.90 5.72 -22.25
CA ASN A 155 13.10 6.47 -21.84
C ASN A 155 12.82 7.96 -21.49
N GLU A 156 11.57 8.35 -21.30
CA GLU A 156 11.17 9.71 -20.94
C GLU A 156 10.82 9.74 -19.44
N PRO A 157 11.64 10.37 -18.59
CA PRO A 157 11.30 10.53 -17.19
C PRO A 157 10.05 11.40 -17.06
N TYR A 158 9.00 10.88 -16.43
CA TYR A 158 7.84 11.69 -16.05
C TYR A 158 8.25 12.63 -14.91
N GLU A 159 8.53 13.90 -15.23
CA GLU A 159 9.06 14.89 -14.28
C GLU A 159 8.07 15.29 -13.17
N GLY A 160 6.78 14.92 -13.25
CA GLY A 160 5.74 15.47 -12.40
C GLY A 160 5.55 14.81 -11.02
N LEU A 161 5.94 13.55 -10.83
CA LEU A 161 5.56 12.77 -9.63
C LEU A 161 6.62 11.79 -9.10
N SER A 162 7.71 11.55 -9.84
CA SER A 162 8.69 10.54 -9.44
C SER A 162 9.48 10.99 -8.20
N GLY A 163 9.41 10.19 -7.12
CA GLY A 163 10.20 10.43 -5.90
C GLY A 163 9.61 11.43 -4.92
N THR A 164 8.36 11.87 -5.11
CA THR A 164 7.69 12.76 -4.14
C THR A 164 6.93 11.94 -3.10
N ALA A 165 7.16 12.25 -1.82
CA ALA A 165 6.39 11.69 -0.72
C ALA A 165 5.04 12.42 -0.63
N HIS A 166 3.95 11.69 -0.80
CA HIS A 166 2.60 12.20 -0.59
C HIS A 166 2.13 11.80 0.80
N ARG A 167 1.88 12.80 1.65
CA ARG A 167 1.23 12.59 2.94
C ARG A 167 -0.27 12.67 2.75
N VAL A 168 -0.95 11.56 2.99
CA VAL A 168 -2.41 11.49 2.90
C VAL A 168 -2.95 11.42 4.32
N VAL A 169 -3.54 12.53 4.77
CA VAL A 169 -4.25 12.60 6.05
C VAL A 169 -5.70 12.24 5.76
N LEU A 170 -6.15 11.11 6.29
CA LEU A 170 -7.50 10.63 6.01
C LEU A 170 -8.44 11.14 7.09
N ARG A 171 -9.64 11.48 6.67
CA ARG A 171 -10.78 11.55 7.59
C ARG A 171 -11.54 10.25 7.44
N GLU A 172 -11.94 9.64 8.55
CA GLU A 172 -12.73 8.41 8.54
C GLU A 172 -13.85 8.51 7.48
N SER A 173 -13.93 7.53 6.58
CA SER A 173 -15.16 7.32 5.81
C SER A 173 -16.22 6.96 6.84
N ILE A 174 -17.07 7.92 7.17
CA ILE A 174 -18.25 7.67 8.01
C ILE A 174 -19.05 6.57 7.30
N PRO A 175 -19.29 5.42 7.95
CA PRO A 175 -20.08 4.34 7.38
C PRO A 175 -21.50 4.79 7.01
#